data_AF-A0A6P1IHP9-F1
#
_entry.id   AF-A0A6P1IHP9-F1
#
_cell.length_a   1.000
_cell.length_b   1.000
_cell.length_c   1.000
_cell.angle_alpha   90.00
_cell.angle_beta   90.00
_cell.angle_gamma   90.00
#
_symmetry.space_group_name_H-M   'P 1'
#
loop_
_entity.id
_entity.type
_entity.pdbx_description
1 polymer ?
#
loop_
_entity_poly.entity_id
_entity_poly.type
_entity_poly.pdbx_seq_one_letter_code
_entity_poly.pdbx_strand_id
1 'polypeptide(L)'
;MTFKLHELDYEPSDLHVTISELMVASADQSDDMLDRTITEVLRTLRDRLKMDVVFCSEFVDGRRVFRQVATTDVRPTISVGQSDGLEESWCQRVVDGRLPRYLADARLDPVASVLLEPLPFPIGTHISTPIVLKNGEVYGTLCSFSFSPHDKPNPDDLRTLEMTAKLTAMRLDGRNVMPAPTEIPSWDLKPK
;
A
#
# COMPACT_ATOMS: atom_id res chain seq x y z
N MET A 1 -6.59 -33.69 64.11
CA MET A 1 -5.47 -33.63 63.14
C MET A 1 -6.09 -33.35 61.79
N THR A 2 -6.01 -32.11 61.32
CA THR A 2 -6.58 -31.71 60.03
C THR A 2 -5.52 -30.92 59.28
N PHE A 3 -5.24 -31.38 58.06
CA PHE A 3 -4.22 -30.88 57.14
C PHE A 3 -4.49 -29.43 56.73
N LYS A 4 -3.45 -28.60 56.73
CA LYS A 4 -3.39 -27.35 55.96
C LYS A 4 -3.11 -27.71 54.49
N LEU A 5 -4.05 -27.46 53.59
CA LEU A 5 -3.71 -27.20 52.18
C LEU A 5 -3.58 -25.69 52.00
N HIS A 6 -2.51 -25.28 51.33
CA HIS A 6 -2.22 -23.91 50.96
C HIS A 6 -3.35 -23.34 50.10
N GLU A 7 -3.92 -22.21 50.54
CA GLU A 7 -4.68 -21.29 49.71
C GLU A 7 -3.72 -20.73 48.65
N LEU A 8 -3.98 -21.03 47.39
CA LEU A 8 -3.57 -20.15 46.31
C LEU A 8 -4.59 -19.02 46.30
N ASP A 9 -4.27 -17.93 47.00
CA ASP A 9 -5.02 -16.68 46.93
C ASP A 9 -4.92 -16.13 45.50
N TYR A 10 -5.86 -16.56 44.66
CA TYR A 10 -6.15 -15.88 43.41
C TYR A 10 -7.51 -15.21 43.55
N GLU A 11 -7.48 -13.93 43.89
CA GLU A 11 -8.66 -13.09 43.83
C GLU A 11 -9.14 -13.03 42.36
N PRO A 12 -10.43 -13.26 42.06
CA PRO A 12 -10.96 -13.26 40.70
C PRO A 12 -10.92 -11.89 40.00
N SER A 13 -10.32 -10.88 40.63
CA SER A 13 -10.14 -9.51 40.13
C SER A 13 -8.81 -9.25 39.43
N ASP A 14 -7.86 -10.21 39.45
CA ASP A 14 -6.53 -10.04 38.84
C ASP A 14 -6.49 -10.23 37.30
N LEU A 15 -7.64 -10.25 36.64
CA LEU A 15 -7.76 -10.33 35.18
C LEU A 15 -8.56 -9.16 34.60
N HIS A 16 -8.18 -7.93 34.91
CA HIS A 16 -8.70 -6.74 34.21
C HIS A 16 -7.74 -6.31 33.09
N VAL A 17 -7.61 -7.14 32.06
CA VAL A 17 -7.00 -6.71 30.79
C VAL A 17 -8.08 -5.95 30.02
N THR A 18 -7.91 -4.64 29.90
CA THR A 18 -8.80 -3.78 29.14
C THR A 18 -8.77 -4.24 27.67
N ILE A 19 -9.89 -4.76 27.17
CA ILE A 19 -10.05 -5.31 25.80
C ILE A 19 -9.53 -4.35 24.72
N SER A 20 -9.52 -3.04 25.01
CA SER A 20 -8.97 -2.00 24.14
C SER A 20 -7.48 -2.15 23.83
N GLU A 21 -6.63 -2.55 24.79
CA GLU A 21 -5.18 -2.69 24.54
C GLU A 21 -4.85 -3.92 23.69
N LEU A 22 -5.64 -4.99 23.81
CA LEU A 22 -5.48 -6.20 23.01
C LEU A 22 -5.84 -5.97 21.53
N MET A 23 -6.85 -5.12 21.26
CA MET A 23 -7.22 -4.76 19.88
C MET A 23 -6.20 -3.84 19.22
N VAL A 24 -5.70 -2.83 19.93
CA VAL A 24 -4.68 -1.90 19.40
C VAL A 24 -3.39 -2.65 19.04
N ALA A 25 -2.93 -3.58 19.89
CA ALA A 25 -1.73 -4.36 19.63
C ALA A 25 -1.84 -5.32 18.43
N SER A 26 -3.05 -5.81 18.11
CA SER A 26 -3.26 -6.73 16.97
C SER A 26 -3.45 -6.00 15.64
N ALA A 27 -4.05 -4.82 15.64
CA ALA A 27 -4.20 -3.99 14.45
C ALA A 27 -2.83 -3.56 13.90
N ASP A 28 -1.97 -2.97 14.74
CA ASP A 28 -0.62 -2.53 14.34
C ASP A 28 0.23 -3.72 13.84
N GLN A 29 0.16 -4.88 14.50
CA GLN A 29 0.87 -6.07 14.05
C GLN A 29 0.34 -6.59 12.70
N SER A 30 -0.97 -6.55 12.48
CA SER A 30 -1.58 -6.97 11.22
C SER A 30 -1.21 -6.04 10.07
N ASP A 31 -1.09 -4.75 10.35
CA ASP A 31 -0.66 -3.73 9.41
C ASP A 31 0.83 -3.85 9.09
N ASP A 32 1.69 -4.05 10.09
CA ASP A 32 3.11 -4.31 9.89
C ASP A 32 3.36 -5.57 9.04
N MET A 33 2.65 -6.66 9.31
CA MET A 33 2.77 -7.89 8.52
C MET A 33 2.32 -7.69 7.08
N LEU A 34 1.27 -6.90 6.86
CA LEU A 34 0.82 -6.53 5.53
C LEU A 34 1.87 -5.68 4.81
N ASP A 35 2.34 -4.60 5.41
CA ASP A 35 3.34 -3.72 4.78
C ASP A 35 4.60 -4.49 4.38
N ARG A 36 5.04 -5.44 5.22
CA ARG A 36 6.13 -6.36 4.88
C ARG A 36 5.79 -7.23 3.67
N THR A 37 4.60 -7.83 3.64
CA THR A 37 4.14 -8.67 2.53
C THR A 37 4.11 -7.89 1.21
N ILE A 38 3.52 -6.68 1.21
CA ILE A 38 3.50 -5.84 0.00
C ILE A 38 4.94 -5.50 -0.42
N THR A 39 5.79 -5.13 0.53
CA THR A 39 7.21 -4.79 0.25
C THR A 39 7.96 -5.95 -0.42
N GLU A 40 7.76 -7.20 0.04
CA GLU A 40 8.38 -8.39 -0.56
C GLU A 40 7.89 -8.64 -2.00
N VAL A 41 6.59 -8.44 -2.23
CA VAL A 41 6.00 -8.50 -3.57
C VAL A 41 6.61 -7.42 -4.47
N LEU A 42 6.78 -6.19 -3.97
CA LEU A 42 7.40 -5.10 -4.75
C LEU A 42 8.84 -5.42 -5.12
N ARG A 43 9.64 -6.00 -4.22
CA ARG A 43 11.01 -6.44 -4.52
C ARG A 43 11.04 -7.50 -5.61
N THR A 44 10.19 -8.51 -5.49
CA THR A 44 10.06 -9.58 -6.49
C THR A 44 9.65 -9.02 -7.86
N LEU A 45 8.70 -8.08 -7.87
CA LEU A 45 8.23 -7.41 -9.06
C LEU A 45 9.33 -6.55 -9.70
N ARG A 46 10.07 -5.77 -8.90
CA ARG A 46 11.22 -4.97 -9.35
C ARG A 46 12.22 -5.84 -10.09
N ASP A 47 12.61 -6.96 -9.50
CA ASP A 47 13.61 -7.87 -10.06
C ASP A 47 13.09 -8.54 -11.35
N ARG A 48 11.82 -8.95 -11.37
CA ARG A 48 11.17 -9.54 -12.57
C ARG A 48 11.11 -8.56 -13.73
N LEU A 49 10.69 -7.32 -13.46
CA LEU A 49 10.56 -6.28 -14.47
C LEU A 49 11.89 -5.63 -14.83
N LYS A 50 12.96 -5.91 -14.07
CA LYS A 50 14.28 -5.25 -14.19
C LYS A 50 14.20 -3.73 -14.06
N MET A 51 13.28 -3.24 -13.23
CA MET A 51 13.10 -1.81 -12.98
C MET A 51 14.01 -1.36 -11.85
N ASP A 52 14.38 -0.08 -11.83
CA ASP A 52 15.18 0.48 -10.75
C ASP A 52 14.33 0.74 -9.50
N VAL A 53 13.09 1.17 -9.69
CA VAL A 53 12.16 1.54 -8.63
C VAL A 53 10.79 0.93 -8.89
N VAL A 54 10.18 0.37 -7.85
CA VAL A 54 8.78 -0.04 -7.79
C VAL A 54 8.18 0.49 -6.50
N PHE A 55 7.00 1.09 -6.54
CA PHE A 55 6.34 1.60 -5.36
C PHE A 55 4.82 1.41 -5.40
N CYS A 56 4.25 1.35 -4.20
CA CYS A 56 2.82 1.48 -3.95
C CYS A 56 2.60 2.86 -3.30
N SER A 57 1.71 3.65 -3.88
CA SER A 57 1.32 4.95 -3.33
C SER A 57 -0.16 4.99 -2.98
N GLU A 58 -0.48 5.74 -1.94
CA GLU A 58 -1.84 6.06 -1.51
C GLU A 58 -2.19 7.50 -1.88
N PHE A 59 -3.45 7.72 -2.25
CA PHE A 59 -4.03 9.05 -2.43
C PHE A 59 -4.83 9.41 -1.18
N VAL A 60 -4.39 10.42 -0.46
CA VAL A 60 -5.02 10.85 0.81
C VAL A 60 -4.84 12.35 0.97
N ASP A 61 -5.91 13.05 1.35
CA ASP A 61 -5.93 14.49 1.61
C ASP A 61 -5.32 15.36 0.48
N GLY A 62 -5.60 15.01 -0.78
CA GLY A 62 -5.06 15.71 -1.95
C GLY A 62 -3.55 15.52 -2.17
N ARG A 63 -2.96 14.52 -1.50
CA ARG A 63 -1.55 14.18 -1.60
C ARG A 63 -1.37 12.75 -2.10
N ARG A 64 -0.25 12.51 -2.77
CA ARG A 64 0.28 11.17 -3.01
C ARG A 64 1.28 10.85 -1.90
N VAL A 65 1.11 9.72 -1.23
CA VAL A 65 2.01 9.24 -0.17
C VAL A 65 2.62 7.90 -0.61
N PHE A 66 3.94 7.78 -0.58
CA PHE A 66 4.61 6.51 -0.88
C PHE A 66 4.54 5.58 0.32
N ARG A 67 3.72 4.53 0.24
CA ARG A 67 3.49 3.59 1.35
C ARG A 67 4.51 2.46 1.38
N GLN A 68 4.87 1.93 0.22
CA GLN A 68 5.93 0.93 0.08
C GLN A 68 6.79 1.27 -1.12
N VAL A 69 8.11 1.11 -0.98
CA VAL A 69 9.11 1.40 -2.01
C VAL A 69 10.13 0.25 -2.06
N ALA A 70 10.40 -0.26 -3.25
CA ALA A 70 11.51 -1.15 -3.57
C ALA A 70 12.40 -0.48 -4.62
N THR A 71 13.64 -0.17 -4.26
CA THR A 71 14.61 0.52 -5.13
C THR A 71 15.90 -0.29 -5.21
N THR A 72 16.65 -0.22 -6.30
CA THR A 72 18.05 -0.67 -6.32
C THR A 72 18.88 0.16 -5.34
N ASP A 73 19.89 -0.44 -4.69
CA ASP A 73 20.67 0.17 -3.58
C ASP A 73 21.59 1.34 -4.02
N VAL A 74 21.40 1.86 -5.23
CA VAL A 74 22.31 2.80 -5.89
C VAL A 74 22.11 4.23 -5.38
N ARG A 75 20.88 4.60 -4.95
CA ARG A 75 20.51 5.82 -4.20
C ARG A 75 18.99 5.87 -3.96
N PRO A 76 18.51 6.30 -2.78
CA PRO A 76 17.08 6.52 -2.58
C PRO A 76 16.63 7.78 -3.34
N THR A 77 15.88 7.58 -4.43
CA THR A 77 15.24 8.66 -5.22
C THR A 77 13.84 9.00 -4.70
N ILE A 78 13.17 8.02 -4.11
CA ILE A 78 11.94 8.16 -3.35
C ILE A 78 12.04 7.35 -2.06
N SER A 79 11.34 7.78 -1.00
CA SER A 79 11.35 7.09 0.30
C SER A 79 9.94 6.82 0.80
N VAL A 80 9.78 5.75 1.59
CA VAL A 80 8.52 5.50 2.31
C VAL A 80 8.18 6.70 3.19
N GLY A 81 6.92 7.13 3.18
CA GLY A 81 6.42 8.29 3.89
C GLY A 81 6.66 9.63 3.18
N GLN A 82 7.49 9.67 2.13
CA GLN A 82 7.58 10.86 1.27
C GLN A 82 6.21 11.14 0.64
N SER A 83 5.93 12.42 0.39
CA SER A 83 4.66 12.84 -0.18
C SER A 83 4.77 14.10 -1.00
N ASP A 84 3.98 14.17 -2.08
CA ASP A 84 3.86 15.32 -2.98
C ASP A 84 2.39 15.59 -3.33
N GLY A 85 2.14 16.73 -4.00
CA GLY A 85 0.81 17.13 -4.42
C GLY A 85 0.23 16.15 -5.42
N LEU A 86 -0.99 15.66 -5.17
CA LEU A 86 -1.61 14.63 -6.00
C LEU A 86 -1.80 15.11 -7.44
N GLU A 87 -2.30 16.32 -7.60
CA GLU A 87 -2.59 16.95 -8.91
C GLU A 87 -1.36 17.13 -9.81
N GLU A 88 -0.15 17.15 -9.24
CA GLU A 88 1.10 17.29 -10.00
C GLU A 88 1.74 15.93 -10.29
N SER A 89 1.26 14.86 -9.64
CA SER A 89 1.87 13.54 -9.73
C SER A 89 1.59 12.86 -11.08
N TRP A 90 2.57 12.05 -11.52
CA TRP A 90 2.39 11.15 -12.66
C TRP A 90 1.28 10.13 -12.39
N CYS A 91 1.18 9.67 -11.14
CA CYS A 91 0.18 8.70 -10.68
C CYS A 91 -1.25 9.19 -10.93
N GLN A 92 -1.57 10.42 -10.53
CA GLN A 92 -2.91 10.98 -10.76
C GLN A 92 -3.21 11.13 -12.26
N ARG A 93 -2.22 11.54 -13.06
CA ARG A 93 -2.39 11.65 -14.52
C ARG A 93 -2.68 10.31 -15.16
N VAL A 94 -2.06 9.24 -14.67
CA VAL A 94 -2.34 7.88 -15.13
C VAL A 94 -3.77 7.47 -14.77
N VAL A 95 -4.20 7.74 -13.54
CA VAL A 95 -5.56 7.44 -13.07
C VAL A 95 -6.62 8.18 -13.90
N ASP A 96 -6.38 9.45 -14.22
CA ASP A 96 -7.30 10.27 -15.02
C ASP A 96 -7.19 10.02 -16.54
N GLY A 97 -6.29 9.14 -16.98
CA GLY A 97 -6.05 8.88 -18.41
C GLY A 97 -5.31 10.00 -19.16
N ARG A 98 -4.73 10.97 -18.45
CA ARG A 98 -3.93 12.08 -18.99
C ARG A 98 -2.48 11.69 -19.28
N LEU A 99 -2.01 10.56 -18.75
CA LEU A 99 -0.71 9.97 -19.04
C LEU A 99 -0.85 8.48 -19.37
N PRO A 100 -0.14 7.95 -20.38
CA PRO A 100 -0.16 6.53 -20.67
C PRO A 100 0.30 5.67 -19.48
N ARG A 101 -0.35 4.52 -19.34
CA ARG A 101 -0.02 3.53 -18.30
C ARG A 101 1.30 2.80 -18.56
N TYR A 102 1.80 2.86 -19.78
CA TYR A 102 3.06 2.28 -20.20
C TYR A 102 3.78 3.26 -21.12
N LEU A 103 5.01 3.60 -20.74
CA LEU A 103 5.93 4.45 -21.48
C LEU A 103 7.23 3.69 -21.65
N ALA A 104 7.56 3.28 -22.87
CA ALA A 104 8.84 2.64 -23.18
C ALA A 104 10.01 3.58 -22.92
N ASP A 105 9.85 4.85 -23.28
CA ASP A 105 10.76 5.96 -22.98
C ASP A 105 9.91 7.20 -22.67
N ALA A 106 9.95 7.65 -21.42
CA ALA A 106 9.17 8.78 -20.94
C ALA A 106 9.56 10.11 -21.59
N ARG A 107 10.77 10.22 -22.17
CA ARG A 107 11.21 11.44 -22.87
C ARG A 107 10.51 11.63 -24.21
N LEU A 108 9.95 10.56 -24.78
CA LEU A 108 9.26 10.59 -26.07
C LEU A 108 7.78 10.97 -25.95
N ASP A 109 7.24 10.95 -24.73
CA ASP A 109 5.86 11.37 -24.47
C ASP A 109 5.80 12.87 -24.14
N PRO A 110 4.95 13.68 -24.82
CA PRO A 110 4.88 15.12 -24.62
C PRO A 110 4.48 15.55 -23.21
N VAL A 111 3.68 14.74 -22.50
CA VAL A 111 3.23 15.05 -21.14
C VAL A 111 4.32 14.66 -20.14
N ALA A 112 4.85 13.44 -20.25
CA ALA A 112 5.90 12.94 -19.38
C ALA A 112 7.18 13.78 -19.48
N SER A 113 7.59 14.17 -20.69
CA SER A 113 8.82 14.95 -20.90
C SER A 113 8.84 16.29 -20.15
N VAL A 114 7.71 16.99 -20.09
CA VAL A 114 7.58 18.23 -19.29
C VAL A 114 7.65 17.93 -17.79
N LEU A 115 7.04 16.83 -17.34
CA LEU A 115 7.05 16.43 -15.93
C LEU A 115 8.40 15.89 -15.46
N LEU A 116 9.33 15.59 -16.37
CA LEU A 116 10.71 15.20 -16.05
C LEU A 116 11.57 16.39 -15.62
N GLU A 117 11.33 17.59 -16.18
CA GLU A 117 12.16 18.78 -15.94
C GLU A 117 12.43 19.13 -14.47
N PRO A 118 11.42 19.09 -13.55
CA PRO A 118 11.66 19.41 -12.15
C PRO A 118 12.28 18.26 -11.33
N LEU A 119 12.44 17.06 -11.89
CA LEU A 119 12.91 15.90 -11.13
C LEU A 119 14.44 15.91 -10.97
N PRO A 120 14.97 15.56 -9.79
CA PRO A 120 16.41 15.47 -9.57
C PRO A 120 17.04 14.18 -10.14
N PHE A 121 16.25 13.36 -10.84
CA PHE A 121 16.65 12.10 -11.44
C PHE A 121 15.88 11.85 -12.74
N PRO A 122 16.45 11.10 -13.69
CA PRO A 122 15.77 10.75 -14.93
C PRO A 122 14.72 9.64 -14.71
N ILE A 123 13.69 9.61 -15.57
CA ILE A 123 12.82 8.44 -15.72
C ILE A 123 12.89 8.01 -17.19
N GLY A 124 13.26 6.74 -17.41
CA GLY A 124 13.34 6.08 -18.70
C GLY A 124 12.06 5.34 -19.02
N THR A 125 12.01 4.04 -18.76
CA THR A 125 10.78 3.26 -18.89
C THR A 125 9.91 3.51 -17.65
N HIS A 126 8.61 3.75 -17.85
CA HIS A 126 7.66 3.99 -16.77
C HIS A 126 6.38 3.18 -16.99
N ILE A 127 5.92 2.49 -15.95
CA ILE A 127 4.70 1.68 -15.98
C ILE A 127 3.90 1.98 -14.73
N SER A 128 2.59 2.22 -14.87
CA SER A 128 1.73 2.55 -13.75
C SER A 128 0.31 2.03 -13.95
N THR A 129 -0.31 1.65 -12.84
CA THR A 129 -1.69 1.17 -12.81
C THR A 129 -2.39 1.60 -11.52
N PRO A 130 -3.69 1.93 -11.59
CA PRO A 130 -4.47 2.18 -10.38
C PRO A 130 -4.56 0.91 -9.51
N ILE A 131 -4.52 1.11 -8.20
CA ILE A 131 -4.94 0.12 -7.21
C ILE A 131 -6.39 0.44 -6.87
N VAL A 132 -7.31 -0.39 -7.35
CA VAL A 132 -8.76 -0.21 -7.17
C VAL A 132 -9.26 -1.20 -6.13
N LEU A 133 -9.81 -0.68 -5.05
CA LEU A 133 -10.38 -1.47 -3.94
C LEU A 133 -11.70 -2.13 -4.34
N LYS A 134 -12.17 -3.07 -3.53
CA LYS A 134 -13.43 -3.79 -3.78
C LYS A 134 -14.65 -2.88 -3.89
N ASN A 135 -14.66 -1.73 -3.19
CA ASN A 135 -15.74 -0.73 -3.26
C ASN A 135 -15.70 0.12 -4.56
N GLY A 136 -14.69 -0.07 -5.43
CA GLY A 136 -14.50 0.70 -6.65
C GLY A 136 -13.68 1.97 -6.49
N GLU A 137 -13.24 2.29 -5.27
CA GLU A 137 -12.40 3.43 -4.96
C GLU A 137 -10.95 3.21 -5.44
N VAL A 138 -10.34 4.27 -5.94
CA VAL A 138 -8.90 4.26 -6.26
C VAL A 138 -8.14 4.60 -4.98
N TYR A 139 -7.53 3.58 -4.36
CA TYR A 139 -6.64 3.76 -3.21
C TYR A 139 -5.39 4.57 -3.58
N GLY A 140 -4.90 4.36 -4.81
CA GLY A 140 -3.72 5.04 -5.34
C GLY A 140 -3.17 4.26 -6.53
N THR A 141 -1.85 4.08 -6.60
CA THR A 141 -1.22 3.43 -7.76
C THR A 141 -0.10 2.47 -7.38
N LEU A 142 0.06 1.44 -8.20
CA LEU A 142 1.27 0.63 -8.27
C LEU A 142 2.07 1.12 -9.47
N CYS A 143 3.30 1.55 -9.25
CA CYS A 143 4.15 2.14 -10.27
C CYS A 143 5.52 1.50 -10.28
N SER A 144 6.12 1.43 -11.46
CA SER A 144 7.52 1.07 -11.64
C SER A 144 8.19 1.97 -12.66
N PHE A 145 9.47 2.24 -12.45
CA PHE A 145 10.28 2.94 -13.43
C PHE A 145 11.76 2.55 -13.37
N SER A 146 12.43 2.74 -14.49
CA SER A 146 13.88 2.68 -14.62
C SER A 146 14.46 4.08 -14.83
N PHE A 147 15.73 4.28 -14.50
CA PHE A 147 16.45 5.54 -14.75
C PHE A 147 16.84 5.71 -16.22
N SER A 148 16.85 4.63 -16.99
CA SER A 148 17.13 4.61 -18.43
C SER A 148 16.13 3.70 -19.16
N PRO A 149 15.70 4.04 -20.39
CA PRO A 149 14.80 3.19 -21.15
C PRO A 149 15.38 1.78 -21.32
N HIS A 150 14.53 0.76 -21.22
CA HIS A 150 14.95 -0.61 -21.51
C HIS A 150 15.29 -0.77 -22.99
N ASP A 151 16.39 -1.46 -23.30
CA ASP A 151 16.79 -1.79 -24.68
C ASP A 151 15.71 -2.59 -25.43
N LYS A 152 14.93 -3.39 -24.69
CA LYS A 152 13.84 -4.22 -25.20
C LYS A 152 12.58 -3.99 -24.37
N PRO A 153 11.82 -2.91 -24.64
CA PRO A 153 10.59 -2.63 -23.93
C PRO A 153 9.57 -3.74 -24.16
N ASN A 154 8.96 -4.24 -23.07
CA ASN A 154 7.93 -5.27 -23.12
C ASN A 154 6.58 -4.72 -22.62
N PRO A 155 5.59 -4.47 -23.50
CA PRO A 155 4.27 -4.00 -23.08
C PRO A 155 3.53 -4.96 -22.15
N ASP A 156 3.85 -6.26 -22.16
CA ASP A 156 3.24 -7.25 -21.25
C ASP A 156 3.66 -7.04 -19.78
N ASP A 157 4.68 -6.23 -19.52
CA ASP A 157 5.07 -5.83 -18.17
C ASP A 157 3.93 -5.05 -17.48
N LEU A 158 3.12 -4.31 -18.25
CA LEU A 158 1.92 -3.65 -17.73
C LEU A 158 0.92 -4.66 -17.18
N ARG A 159 0.72 -5.79 -17.86
CA ARG A 159 -0.18 -6.85 -17.40
C ARG A 159 0.31 -7.49 -16.11
N THR A 160 1.63 -7.65 -15.97
CA THR A 160 2.24 -8.12 -14.72
C THR A 160 1.94 -7.14 -13.58
N LEU A 161 2.15 -5.84 -13.82
CA LEU A 161 1.88 -4.78 -12.85
C LEU A 161 0.40 -4.73 -12.45
N GLU A 162 -0.52 -4.86 -13.42
CA GLU A 162 -1.97 -4.92 -13.17
C GLU A 162 -2.38 -6.09 -12.28
N MET A 163 -1.81 -7.27 -12.50
CA MET A 163 -2.08 -8.44 -11.66
C MET A 163 -1.59 -8.20 -10.23
N THR A 164 -0.38 -7.64 -10.09
CA THR A 164 0.15 -7.29 -8.77
C THR A 164 -0.72 -6.24 -8.07
N ALA A 165 -1.19 -5.20 -8.78
CA ALA A 165 -2.06 -4.18 -8.22
C ALA A 165 -3.40 -4.75 -7.73
N LYS A 166 -3.97 -5.72 -8.44
CA LYS A 166 -5.17 -6.46 -8.00
C LYS A 166 -4.91 -7.24 -6.71
N LEU A 167 -3.77 -7.93 -6.61
CA LEU A 167 -3.40 -8.66 -5.40
C LEU A 167 -3.14 -7.72 -4.22
N THR A 168 -2.50 -6.57 -4.48
CA THR A 168 -2.31 -5.50 -3.49
C THR A 168 -3.66 -4.98 -3.00
N ALA A 169 -4.60 -4.67 -3.90
CA ALA A 169 -5.96 -4.24 -3.53
C ALA A 169 -6.68 -5.27 -2.65
N MET A 170 -6.69 -6.55 -3.04
CA MET A 170 -7.31 -7.62 -2.25
C MET A 170 -6.74 -7.70 -0.83
N ARG A 171 -5.44 -7.44 -0.68
CA ARG A 171 -4.79 -7.49 0.62
C ARG A 171 -5.04 -6.23 1.45
N LEU A 172 -5.14 -5.06 0.81
CA LEU A 172 -5.55 -3.79 1.43
C LEU A 172 -7.02 -3.81 1.87
N ASP A 173 -7.92 -4.42 1.09
CA ASP A 173 -9.32 -4.63 1.48
C ASP A 173 -9.43 -5.47 2.75
N GLY A 174 -8.46 -6.36 2.99
CA GLY A 174 -8.34 -7.11 4.24
C GLY A 174 -8.00 -6.26 5.47
N ARG A 175 -7.48 -5.03 5.30
CA ARG A 175 -7.31 -4.03 6.38
C ARG A 175 -8.64 -3.37 6.73
N ASN A 176 -9.46 -3.09 5.71
CA ASN A 176 -10.70 -2.31 5.82
C ASN A 176 -11.94 -3.15 6.18
N VAL A 177 -11.76 -4.32 6.82
CA VAL A 177 -12.89 -5.08 7.39
C VAL A 177 -13.42 -4.31 8.61
N MET A 178 -14.33 -3.37 8.30
CA MET A 178 -15.17 -2.48 9.12
C MET A 178 -14.84 -2.32 10.62
N PRO A 179 -14.73 -1.07 11.14
CA PRO A 179 -15.00 -0.85 12.56
C PRO A 179 -16.42 -1.35 12.88
N ALA A 180 -16.59 -1.96 14.05
CA ALA A 180 -17.89 -2.40 14.54
C ALA A 180 -18.93 -1.26 14.40
N PRO A 181 -20.20 -1.56 14.06
CA PRO A 181 -21.25 -0.56 13.99
C PRO A 181 -21.23 0.32 15.24
N THR A 182 -21.13 1.63 15.06
CA THR A 182 -21.12 2.61 16.16
C THR A 182 -22.47 2.64 16.90
N GLU A 183 -23.51 2.09 16.29
CA GLU A 183 -24.81 1.84 16.90
C GLU A 183 -25.10 0.33 16.92
N ILE A 184 -25.10 -0.23 18.14
CA ILE A 184 -25.70 -1.53 18.43
C ILE A 184 -27.21 -1.29 18.49
N PRO A 185 -28.05 -1.87 17.60
CA PRO A 185 -29.49 -1.78 17.75
C PRO A 185 -29.88 -2.34 19.13
N SER A 186 -30.63 -1.59 19.94
CA SER A 186 -31.13 -2.11 21.22
C SER A 186 -32.11 -3.25 20.94
N TRP A 187 -31.61 -4.46 21.03
CA TRP A 187 -32.40 -5.67 21.01
C TRP A 187 -33.08 -5.79 22.38
N ASP A 188 -34.19 -5.07 22.54
CA ASP A 188 -35.08 -5.23 23.68
C ASP A 188 -35.74 -6.61 23.59
N LEU A 189 -35.03 -7.64 24.07
CA LEU A 189 -35.63 -8.92 24.37
C LEU A 189 -36.57 -8.73 25.55
N LYS A 190 -37.85 -8.57 25.25
CA LYS A 190 -38.89 -8.70 26.27
C LYS A 190 -38.93 -10.16 26.72
N PRO A 191 -38.72 -10.46 28.02
CA PRO A 191 -38.92 -11.81 28.54
C PRO A 191 -40.39 -12.21 28.35
N LYS A 192 -40.62 -13.47 27.97
CA LYS A 192 -41.95 -14.09 27.88
C LYS A 192 -42.53 -14.33 29.26
#